data_AF-R5QHQ3-F1
#
_entry.id   AF-R5QHQ3-F1
#
_cell.length_a   1.000
_cell.length_b   1.000
_cell.length_c   1.000
_cell.angle_alpha   90.00
_cell.angle_beta   90.00
_cell.angle_gamma   90.00
#
_symmetry.space_group_name_H-M   'P 1'
#
loop_
_entity.id
_entity.type
_entity.pdbx_description
1 polymer ?
#
loop_
_entity_poly.entity_id
_entity_poly.type
_entity_poly.pdbx_seq_one_letter_code
_entity_poly.pdbx_strand_id
1 'polypeptide(L)'
;MTDFEQKKLTQQERNALRAQKKEQDRLAKIKAIPESIHGIPVIETEYTSVPNKRVKALRREFSQVRKEFLKMLAETQVPALKQMGLSDKAIEGMAHGKSPNGFNTHHKIPLAGGGTNVFDNFILIKNEPYHEDIHKIMDPQICVLKDGQKAVVKLPLPKGNVFIPPAQAEKEQTASKTLPSAVIFQKIQKTR
;
A
#
# COMPACT_ATOMS: atom_id res chain seq x y z
N MET A 1 -1.16 4.57 63.21
CA MET A 1 -1.36 3.42 62.31
C MET A 1 -2.32 3.89 61.24
N THR A 2 -1.82 4.34 60.09
CA THR A 2 -2.67 4.86 59.00
C THR A 2 -2.93 3.72 58.03
N ASP A 3 -4.13 3.16 58.11
CA ASP A 3 -4.64 2.18 57.16
C ASP A 3 -4.75 2.82 55.78
N PHE A 4 -3.80 2.50 54.89
CA PHE A 4 -3.95 2.76 53.47
C PHE A 4 -4.93 1.73 52.90
N GLU A 5 -6.22 2.05 52.90
CA GLU A 5 -7.21 1.31 52.10
C GLU A 5 -6.84 1.41 50.62
N GLN A 6 -6.21 0.36 50.10
CA GLN A 6 -6.04 0.19 48.66
C GLN A 6 -7.40 -0.09 48.03
N LYS A 7 -8.12 0.97 47.66
CA LYS A 7 -9.37 0.87 46.90
C LYS A 7 -9.10 0.14 45.59
N LYS A 8 -9.48 -1.14 45.51
CA LYS A 8 -9.35 -1.95 44.29
C LYS A 8 -10.26 -1.38 43.22
N LEU A 9 -9.67 -0.98 42.09
CA LEU A 9 -10.43 -0.53 40.92
C LEU A 9 -11.46 -1.58 40.50
N THR A 10 -12.69 -1.11 40.28
CA THR A 10 -13.79 -1.88 39.71
C THR A 10 -13.48 -2.33 38.28
N GLN A 11 -14.18 -3.34 37.79
CA GLN A 11 -14.00 -3.82 36.42
C GLN A 11 -14.30 -2.72 35.37
N GLN A 12 -15.26 -1.85 35.65
CA GLN A 12 -15.61 -0.72 34.77
C GLN A 12 -14.47 0.29 34.69
N GLU A 13 -13.88 0.68 35.81
CA GLU A 13 -12.73 1.61 35.85
C GLU A 13 -11.51 1.02 35.13
N ARG A 14 -11.24 -0.29 35.29
CA ARG A 14 -10.15 -0.97 34.57
C ARG A 14 -10.38 -0.96 33.06
N ASN A 15 -11.61 -1.20 32.62
CA ASN A 15 -11.96 -1.17 31.20
C ASN A 15 -11.85 0.26 30.62
N ALA A 16 -12.28 1.27 31.38
CA ALA A 16 -12.16 2.68 30.98
C ALA A 16 -10.70 3.10 30.83
N LEU A 17 -9.83 2.75 31.79
CA LEU A 17 -8.38 3.02 31.69
C LEU A 17 -7.73 2.34 30.48
N ARG A 18 -8.11 1.08 30.20
CA ARG A 18 -7.62 0.36 29.00
C ARG A 18 -8.06 1.05 27.71
N ALA A 19 -9.31 1.50 27.64
CA ALA A 19 -9.82 2.23 26.48
C ALA A 19 -9.10 3.58 26.31
N GLN A 20 -8.89 4.32 27.41
CA GLN A 20 -8.15 5.57 27.40
C GLN A 20 -6.71 5.39 26.93
N LYS A 21 -6.01 4.38 27.44
CA LYS A 21 -4.64 4.06 27.01
C LYS A 21 -4.59 3.69 25.52
N LYS A 22 -5.53 2.86 25.04
CA LYS A 22 -5.62 2.49 23.62
C LYS A 22 -5.85 3.73 22.74
N GLU A 23 -6.68 4.66 23.19
CA GLU A 23 -6.92 5.92 22.47
C GLU A 23 -5.67 6.81 22.47
N GLN A 24 -4.97 6.93 23.60
CA GLN A 24 -3.69 7.65 23.67
C GLN A 24 -2.64 7.05 22.73
N ASP A 25 -2.49 5.72 22.72
CA ASP A 25 -1.58 5.01 21.82
C ASP A 25 -1.96 5.24 20.35
N ARG A 26 -3.26 5.27 20.03
CA ARG A 26 -3.76 5.57 18.67
C ARG A 26 -3.41 6.99 18.25
N LEU A 27 -3.65 7.98 19.10
CA LEU A 27 -3.32 9.38 18.83
C LEU A 27 -1.81 9.59 18.70
N ALA A 28 -1.01 8.93 19.53
CA ALA A 28 0.44 8.94 19.42
C ALA A 28 0.93 8.38 18.07
N LYS A 29 0.33 7.28 17.60
CA LYS A 29 0.61 6.72 16.26
C LYS A 29 0.27 7.70 15.15
N ILE A 30 -0.89 8.36 15.21
CA ILE A 30 -1.31 9.35 14.20
C ILE A 30 -0.35 10.54 14.18
N LYS A 31 0.08 11.01 15.35
CA LYS A 31 1.05 12.11 15.47
C LYS A 31 2.43 11.72 14.90
N ALA A 32 2.82 10.46 15.02
CA ALA A 32 4.10 9.93 14.54
C ALA A 32 4.09 9.48 13.07
N ILE A 33 3.02 9.73 12.31
CA ILE A 33 2.96 9.37 10.88
C ILE A 33 4.01 10.21 10.12
N PRO A 34 4.96 9.59 9.41
CA PRO A 34 5.95 10.29 8.60
C PRO A 34 5.32 10.88 7.32
N GLU A 35 6.00 11.83 6.69
CA GLU A 35 5.58 12.43 5.41
C GLU A 35 5.71 11.46 4.22
N SER A 36 6.54 10.43 4.35
CA SER A 36 6.67 9.36 3.36
C SER A 36 6.97 8.02 4.03
N ILE A 37 6.57 6.93 3.38
CA ILE A 37 6.87 5.57 3.81
C ILE A 37 7.32 4.72 2.61
N HIS A 38 8.49 4.09 2.68
CA HIS A 38 9.04 3.28 1.58
C HIS A 38 9.10 4.01 0.22
N GLY A 39 9.27 5.34 0.23
CA GLY A 39 9.24 6.18 -0.98
C GLY A 39 7.83 6.53 -1.48
N ILE A 40 6.78 6.12 -0.76
CA ILE A 40 5.38 6.50 -1.02
C ILE A 40 5.09 7.81 -0.27
N PRO A 41 4.65 8.87 -0.96
CA PRO A 41 4.24 10.09 -0.29
C PRO A 41 2.95 9.87 0.50
N VAL A 42 2.90 10.42 1.71
CA VAL A 42 1.70 10.46 2.54
C VAL A 42 1.05 11.81 2.35
N ILE A 43 -0.18 11.82 1.82
CA ILE A 43 -0.92 13.06 1.58
C ILE A 43 -2.10 13.20 2.54
N GLU A 44 -2.43 14.43 2.90
CA GLU A 44 -3.66 14.74 3.60
C GLU A 44 -4.80 14.81 2.59
N THR A 45 -5.86 14.06 2.84
CA THR A 45 -7.04 14.03 1.97
C THR A 45 -8.30 13.97 2.81
N GLU A 46 -9.37 14.58 2.29
CA GLU A 46 -10.70 14.40 2.84
C GLU A 46 -11.13 12.93 2.66
N TYR A 47 -11.63 12.35 3.74
CA TYR A 47 -12.12 10.99 3.80
C TYR A 47 -13.56 11.00 4.27
N THR A 48 -14.46 10.41 3.47
CA THR A 48 -15.85 10.20 3.86
C THR A 48 -16.08 8.71 4.05
N SER A 49 -16.42 8.31 5.28
CA SER A 49 -16.71 6.92 5.59
C SER A 49 -17.94 6.43 4.84
N VAL A 50 -17.80 5.32 4.12
CA VAL A 50 -18.85 4.73 3.31
C VAL A 50 -19.55 3.60 4.08
N PRO A 51 -20.89 3.48 4.01
CA PRO A 51 -21.61 2.43 4.70
C PRO A 51 -21.13 1.02 4.35
N ASN A 52 -21.07 0.17 5.37
CA ASN A 52 -20.60 -1.22 5.25
C ASN A 52 -21.33 -2.04 4.17
N LYS A 53 -22.63 -1.75 3.93
CA LYS A 53 -23.42 -2.41 2.87
C LYS A 53 -22.81 -2.15 1.48
N ARG A 54 -22.42 -0.91 1.18
CA ARG A 54 -21.80 -0.54 -0.10
C ARG A 54 -20.40 -1.16 -0.23
N VAL A 55 -19.60 -1.12 0.84
CA VAL A 55 -18.27 -1.76 0.85
C VAL A 55 -18.37 -3.26 0.56
N LYS A 56 -19.35 -3.95 1.16
CA LYS A 56 -19.58 -5.39 0.90
C LYS A 56 -19.95 -5.69 -0.55
N ALA A 57 -20.76 -4.85 -1.20
CA ALA A 57 -21.10 -5.00 -2.61
C ALA A 57 -19.84 -4.86 -3.49
N LEU A 58 -19.06 -3.79 -3.28
CA LEU A 58 -17.80 -3.56 -4.00
C LEU A 58 -16.79 -4.69 -3.81
N ARG A 59 -16.70 -5.28 -2.60
CA ARG A 59 -15.82 -6.43 -2.36
C ARG A 59 -16.21 -7.68 -3.16
N ARG A 60 -17.50 -7.88 -3.46
CA ARG A 60 -17.94 -9.01 -4.30
C ARG A 60 -17.49 -8.83 -5.75
N GLU A 61 -17.65 -7.62 -6.27
CA GLU A 61 -17.24 -7.25 -7.64
C GLU A 61 -15.71 -7.32 -7.80
N PHE A 62 -14.95 -6.93 -6.77
CA PHE A 62 -13.49 -6.86 -6.80
C PHE A 62 -12.83 -8.16 -7.25
N SER A 63 -13.41 -9.33 -6.93
CA SER A 63 -12.81 -10.62 -7.28
C SER A 63 -12.60 -10.80 -8.78
N GLN A 64 -13.53 -10.29 -9.60
CA GLN A 64 -13.44 -10.37 -11.05
C GLN A 64 -12.50 -9.29 -11.60
N VAL A 65 -12.70 -8.04 -11.18
CA VAL A 65 -11.89 -6.90 -11.63
C VAL A 65 -10.40 -7.08 -11.28
N ARG A 66 -10.09 -7.68 -10.12
CA ARG A 66 -8.71 -8.03 -9.73
C ARG A 66 -8.07 -8.99 -10.72
N LYS A 67 -8.79 -10.01 -11.20
CA LYS A 67 -8.25 -10.97 -12.17
C LYS A 67 -7.90 -10.26 -13.48
N GLU A 68 -8.80 -9.40 -13.95
CA GLU A 68 -8.60 -8.61 -15.17
C GLU A 68 -7.41 -7.64 -15.04
N PHE A 69 -7.28 -6.98 -13.89
CA PHE A 69 -6.12 -6.14 -13.58
C PHE A 69 -4.80 -6.92 -13.64
N LEU A 70 -4.75 -8.12 -13.06
CA LEU A 70 -3.54 -8.96 -13.08
C LEU A 70 -3.17 -9.41 -14.49
N LYS A 71 -4.17 -9.75 -15.33
CA LYS A 71 -3.94 -10.08 -16.74
C LYS A 71 -3.36 -8.90 -17.50
N MET A 72 -3.96 -7.72 -17.35
CA MET A 72 -3.47 -6.49 -17.95
C MET A 72 -2.02 -6.20 -17.56
N LEU A 73 -1.65 -6.38 -16.29
CA LEU A 73 -0.27 -6.22 -15.84
C LEU A 73 0.68 -7.23 -16.47
N ALA A 74 0.28 -8.50 -16.57
CA ALA A 74 1.09 -9.55 -17.18
C ALA A 74 1.34 -9.30 -18.68
N GLU A 75 0.44 -8.59 -19.36
CA GLU A 75 0.58 -8.23 -20.77
C GLU A 75 1.40 -6.94 -20.97
N THR A 76 1.17 -5.92 -20.14
CA THR A 76 1.66 -4.56 -20.40
C THR A 76 2.86 -4.13 -19.55
N GLN A 77 3.10 -4.78 -18.40
CA GLN A 77 4.06 -4.33 -17.39
C GLN A 77 5.12 -5.38 -17.05
N VAL A 78 5.37 -6.35 -17.93
CA VAL A 78 6.35 -7.45 -17.70
C VAL A 78 7.70 -6.96 -17.16
N PRO A 79 8.34 -5.91 -17.71
CA PRO A 79 9.62 -5.44 -17.19
C PRO A 79 9.53 -4.99 -15.72
N ALA A 80 8.51 -4.21 -15.37
CA ALA A 80 8.29 -3.73 -14.00
C ALA A 80 7.98 -4.89 -13.03
N LEU A 81 7.23 -5.90 -13.49
CA LEU A 81 6.94 -7.10 -12.69
C LEU A 81 8.23 -7.89 -12.38
N LYS A 82 9.12 -8.04 -13.36
CA LYS A 82 10.44 -8.67 -13.16
C LYS A 82 11.31 -7.86 -12.21
N GLN A 83 11.35 -6.54 -12.37
CA GLN A 83 12.10 -5.63 -11.52
C GLN A 83 11.65 -5.70 -10.05
N MET A 84 10.34 -5.81 -9.82
CA MET A 84 9.76 -6.01 -8.49
C MET A 84 10.14 -7.37 -7.88
N GLY A 85 10.70 -8.29 -8.67
CA GLY A 85 11.20 -9.60 -8.23
C GLY A 85 10.24 -10.76 -8.50
N LEU A 86 9.27 -10.61 -9.41
CA LEU A 86 8.44 -11.74 -9.84
C LEU A 86 9.19 -12.64 -10.82
N SER A 87 9.03 -13.95 -10.64
CA SER A 87 9.53 -14.94 -11.59
C SER A 87 8.63 -15.05 -12.82
N ASP A 88 9.18 -15.55 -13.93
CA ASP A 88 8.40 -15.77 -15.16
C ASP A 88 7.16 -16.64 -14.93
N LYS A 89 7.28 -17.69 -14.11
CA LYS A 89 6.15 -18.54 -13.71
C LYS A 89 5.06 -17.78 -12.96
N ALA A 90 5.43 -16.81 -12.12
CA ALA A 90 4.47 -15.99 -11.40
C ALA A 90 3.72 -15.05 -12.37
N ILE A 91 4.44 -14.46 -13.33
CA ILE A 91 3.88 -13.60 -14.38
C ILE A 91 2.93 -14.39 -15.29
N GLU A 92 3.29 -15.62 -15.67
CA GLU A 92 2.40 -16.52 -16.41
C GLU A 92 1.12 -16.82 -15.61
N GLY A 93 1.25 -17.08 -14.30
CA GLY A 93 0.09 -17.21 -13.40
C GLY A 93 -0.82 -15.98 -13.42
N MET A 94 -0.24 -14.78 -13.46
CA MET A 94 -0.99 -13.52 -13.55
C MET A 94 -1.74 -13.36 -14.88
N ALA A 95 -1.20 -13.87 -15.99
CA ALA A 95 -1.91 -13.92 -17.29
C ALA A 95 -3.20 -14.79 -17.23
N HIS A 96 -3.32 -15.63 -16.22
CA HIS A 96 -4.55 -16.38 -15.90
C HIS A 96 -5.37 -15.76 -14.74
N GLY A 97 -5.01 -14.55 -14.29
CA GLY A 97 -5.66 -13.84 -13.18
C GLY A 97 -5.30 -14.35 -11.78
N LYS A 98 -4.24 -15.16 -11.64
CA LYS A 98 -3.78 -15.66 -10.32
C LYS A 98 -2.90 -14.61 -9.66
N SER A 99 -3.14 -14.34 -8.37
CA SER A 99 -2.25 -13.48 -7.59
C SER A 99 -0.90 -14.17 -7.39
N PRO A 100 0.22 -13.47 -7.58
CA PRO A 100 1.52 -14.02 -7.24
C PRO A 100 1.69 -14.13 -5.71
N ASN A 101 2.38 -15.19 -5.26
CA ASN A 101 2.59 -15.45 -3.84
C ASN A 101 3.40 -14.31 -3.18
N GLY A 102 2.93 -13.85 -2.02
CA GLY A 102 3.59 -12.77 -1.27
C GLY A 102 3.28 -11.36 -1.80
N PHE A 103 2.37 -11.22 -2.76
CA PHE A 103 1.91 -9.94 -3.30
C PHE A 103 0.39 -9.83 -3.21
N ASN A 104 -0.10 -8.58 -3.20
CA ASN A 104 -1.53 -8.29 -3.21
C ASN A 104 -1.85 -7.11 -4.14
N THR A 105 -3.08 -7.12 -4.64
CA THR A 105 -3.66 -5.97 -5.34
C THR A 105 -4.27 -5.06 -4.28
N HIS A 106 -3.62 -3.92 -4.06
CA HIS A 106 -4.02 -2.93 -3.07
C HIS A 106 -4.86 -1.83 -3.72
N HIS A 107 -5.90 -1.38 -3.03
CA HIS A 107 -6.64 -0.17 -3.38
C HIS A 107 -5.91 1.05 -2.83
N LYS A 108 -5.47 1.98 -3.69
CA LYS A 108 -4.81 3.23 -3.29
C LYS A 108 -5.73 4.07 -2.38
N ILE A 109 -6.99 4.18 -2.78
CA ILE A 109 -8.07 4.75 -1.95
C ILE A 109 -8.94 3.58 -1.47
N PRO A 110 -9.08 3.37 -0.15
CA PRO A 110 -9.93 2.30 0.39
C PRO A 110 -11.38 2.41 -0.06
N LEU A 111 -12.02 1.26 -0.26
CA LEU A 111 -13.46 1.19 -0.52
C LEU A 111 -14.30 1.83 0.59
N ALA A 112 -13.83 1.73 1.84
CA ALA A 112 -14.48 2.37 3.00
C ALA A 112 -14.36 3.91 2.99
N GLY A 113 -13.46 4.46 2.18
CA GLY A 113 -13.23 5.90 2.02
C GLY A 113 -13.77 6.48 0.72
N GLY A 114 -14.56 5.71 -0.03
CA GLY A 114 -15.10 6.12 -1.33
C GLY A 114 -14.33 5.63 -2.54
N GLY A 115 -13.25 4.87 -2.36
CA GLY A 115 -12.53 4.24 -3.45
C GLY A 115 -13.41 3.27 -4.25
N THR A 116 -13.06 3.07 -5.53
CA THR A 116 -13.81 2.26 -6.49
C THR A 116 -12.96 1.11 -7.04
N ASN A 117 -13.61 0.14 -7.69
CA ASN A 117 -12.95 -0.98 -8.35
C ASN A 117 -12.54 -0.61 -9.78
N VAL A 118 -11.62 0.34 -9.91
CA VAL A 118 -11.06 0.77 -11.20
C VAL A 118 -9.55 0.55 -11.19
N PHE A 119 -8.96 0.26 -12.35
CA PHE A 119 -7.54 -0.11 -12.44
C PHE A 119 -6.62 1.00 -11.93
N ASP A 120 -6.97 2.27 -12.16
CA ASP A 120 -6.21 3.42 -11.68
C ASP A 120 -6.16 3.51 -10.15
N ASN A 121 -7.16 2.96 -9.46
CA ASN A 121 -7.18 2.86 -8.00
C ASN A 121 -6.44 1.63 -7.48
N PHE A 122 -5.87 0.79 -8.35
CA PHE A 122 -5.17 -0.42 -7.96
C PHE A 122 -3.66 -0.28 -8.09
N ILE A 123 -2.95 -1.05 -7.28
CA ILE A 123 -1.52 -1.26 -7.41
C ILE A 123 -1.17 -2.67 -6.95
N LEU A 124 -0.29 -3.35 -7.69
CA LEU A 124 0.32 -4.59 -7.24
C LEU A 124 1.50 -4.27 -6.33
N ILE A 125 1.50 -4.82 -5.11
CA ILE A 125 2.49 -4.51 -4.09
C ILE A 125 2.83 -5.77 -3.29
N LYS A 126 4.07 -5.88 -2.82
CA LYS A 126 4.49 -6.98 -1.94
C LYS A 126 3.86 -6.82 -0.56
N ASN A 127 3.42 -7.94 0.03
CA ASN A 127 2.73 -7.96 1.32
C ASN A 127 3.60 -7.34 2.42
N GLU A 128 4.76 -7.96 2.67
CA GLU A 128 5.70 -7.50 3.68
C GLU A 128 6.96 -6.90 3.04
N PRO A 129 7.45 -5.76 3.54
CA PRO A 129 6.86 -4.92 4.60
C PRO A 129 5.77 -3.94 4.10
N TYR A 130 5.66 -3.73 2.78
CA TYR A 130 5.04 -2.53 2.22
C TYR A 130 3.53 -2.45 2.41
N HIS A 131 2.79 -3.48 2.01
CA HIS A 131 1.33 -3.47 2.13
C HIS A 131 0.88 -3.37 3.60
N GLU A 132 1.54 -4.10 4.49
CA GLU A 132 1.23 -4.06 5.92
C GLU A 132 1.45 -2.68 6.54
N ASP A 133 2.56 -2.03 6.19
CA ASP A 133 2.89 -0.73 6.75
C ASP A 133 1.93 0.37 6.28
N ILE A 134 1.40 0.26 5.06
CA ILE A 134 0.31 1.13 4.58
C ILE A 134 -0.91 1.01 5.52
N HIS A 135 -1.35 -0.22 5.83
CA HIS A 135 -2.48 -0.43 6.76
C HIS A 135 -2.18 0.07 8.17
N LYS A 136 -0.94 -0.09 8.68
CA LYS A 136 -0.55 0.42 10.00
C LYS A 136 -0.69 1.94 10.12
N ILE A 137 -0.48 2.69 9.04
CA ILE A 137 -0.69 4.14 8.99
C ILE A 137 -2.17 4.49 8.87
N MET A 138 -2.91 3.77 8.03
CA MET A 138 -4.28 4.11 7.66
C MET A 138 -5.30 3.69 8.73
N ASP A 139 -5.23 2.46 9.22
CA ASP A 139 -6.23 1.85 10.11
C ASP A 139 -6.51 2.66 11.39
N PRO A 140 -5.50 3.21 12.11
CA PRO A 140 -5.74 4.05 13.28
C PRO A 140 -6.61 5.28 13.01
N GLN A 141 -6.59 5.79 11.78
CA GLN A 141 -7.32 6.99 11.37
C GLN A 141 -8.73 6.64 10.88
N ILE A 142 -8.88 5.58 10.09
CA ILE A 142 -10.13 5.29 9.36
C ILE A 142 -11.08 4.34 10.10
N CYS A 143 -10.57 3.39 10.89
CA CYS A 143 -11.41 2.35 11.50
C CYS A 143 -12.30 2.86 12.65
N VAL A 144 -12.03 4.06 13.16
CA VAL A 144 -12.83 4.70 14.22
C VAL A 144 -14.01 5.51 13.69
N LEU A 145 -14.04 5.77 12.37
CA LEU A 145 -15.05 6.61 11.74
C LEU A 145 -16.37 5.87 11.61
N LYS A 146 -17.46 6.55 11.95
CA LYS A 146 -18.82 6.06 11.73
C LYS A 146 -19.24 6.27 10.28
N ASP A 147 -20.19 5.47 9.80
CA ASP A 147 -20.76 5.59 8.45
C ASP A 147 -21.21 7.06 8.18
N GLY A 148 -20.74 7.64 7.07
CA GLY A 148 -21.03 9.02 6.68
C GLY A 148 -20.16 10.10 7.33
N GLN A 149 -19.34 9.76 8.33
CA GLN A 149 -18.45 10.72 8.97
C GLN A 149 -17.34 11.18 8.01
N LYS A 150 -17.07 12.49 8.03
CA LYS A 150 -15.96 13.12 7.31
C LYS A 150 -14.78 13.38 8.25
N ALA A 151 -13.57 13.14 7.78
CA ALA A 151 -12.33 13.48 8.48
C ALA A 151 -11.22 13.79 7.47
N VAL A 152 -10.24 14.59 7.86
CA VAL A 152 -8.98 14.70 7.12
C VAL A 152 -8.06 13.60 7.61
N VAL A 153 -7.55 12.77 6.69
CA VAL A 153 -6.68 11.64 7.03
C VAL A 153 -5.43 11.66 6.17
N LYS A 154 -4.35 11.11 6.71
CA LYS A 154 -3.07 10.94 6.04
C LYS A 154 -3.04 9.59 5.31
N LEU A 155 -3.13 9.60 3.98
CA LEU A 155 -3.10 8.40 3.13
C LEU A 155 -1.76 8.29 2.38
N PRO A 156 -1.05 7.15 2.52
CA PRO A 156 0.02 6.78 1.60
C PRO A 156 -0.57 6.53 0.20
N LEU A 157 -0.24 7.36 -0.79
CA LEU A 157 -0.73 7.19 -2.16
C LEU A 157 0.41 6.79 -3.11
N PRO A 158 0.59 5.48 -3.36
CA PRO A 158 1.59 5.02 -4.31
C PRO A 158 1.14 5.32 -5.74
N LYS A 159 2.10 5.69 -6.58
CA LYS A 159 1.88 6.02 -8.00
C LYS A 159 2.06 4.77 -8.87
N GLY A 160 1.38 4.76 -10.03
CA GLY A 160 1.44 3.67 -10.99
C GLY A 160 0.66 2.42 -10.58
N ASN A 161 0.81 1.34 -11.35
CA ASN A 161 0.06 0.09 -11.17
C ASN A 161 0.91 -1.06 -10.61
N VAL A 162 2.23 -0.90 -10.60
CA VAL A 162 3.20 -1.84 -10.00
C VAL A 162 4.07 -1.05 -9.03
N PHE A 163 4.14 -1.48 -7.78
CA PHE A 163 5.00 -0.84 -6.79
C PHE A 163 6.42 -1.40 -6.88
N ILE A 164 7.37 -0.55 -7.26
CA ILE A 164 8.79 -0.87 -7.23
C ILE A 164 9.41 -0.17 -6.02
N PRO A 165 9.92 -0.91 -5.02
CA PRO A 165 10.65 -0.34 -3.91
C PRO A 165 11.85 0.51 -4.37
N PRO A 166 12.11 1.67 -3.74
CA PRO A 166 13.21 2.56 -4.14
C PRO A 166 14.57 1.86 -4.14
N ALA A 167 14.82 0.97 -3.18
CA ALA A 167 16.05 0.17 -3.12
C ALA A 167 16.24 -0.77 -4.33
N GLN A 168 15.18 -1.15 -5.04
CA GLN A 168 15.24 -1.92 -6.28
C GLN A 168 15.33 -1.02 -7.51
N ALA A 169 14.68 0.15 -7.49
CA ALA A 169 14.79 1.16 -8.53
C ALA A 169 16.22 1.72 -8.67
N GLU A 170 16.92 1.92 -7.56
CA GLU A 170 18.30 2.42 -7.53
C GLU A 170 19.30 1.41 -8.12
N LYS A 171 19.12 0.10 -7.87
CA LYS A 171 19.99 -0.96 -8.40
C LYS A 171 20.02 -0.98 -9.92
N GLU A 172 18.88 -0.75 -10.56
CA GLU A 172 18.83 -0.65 -12.02
C GLU A 172 19.39 0.67 -12.54
N GLN A 173 19.20 1.79 -11.85
CA GLN A 173 19.85 3.05 -12.23
C GLN A 173 21.36 2.96 -12.14
N THR A 174 21.91 2.22 -11.17
CA THR A 174 23.34 1.94 -11.12
C THR A 174 23.77 0.96 -12.22
N ALA A 175 23.00 -0.10 -12.49
CA ALA A 175 23.31 -1.10 -13.50
C ALA A 175 23.28 -0.54 -14.94
N SER A 176 22.30 0.33 -15.23
CA SER A 176 22.15 1.03 -16.51
C SER A 176 23.20 2.13 -16.72
N LYS A 177 23.71 2.75 -15.65
CA LYS A 177 24.86 3.68 -15.71
C LYS A 177 26.20 2.96 -15.91
N THR A 178 26.30 1.67 -15.60
CA THR A 178 27.54 0.88 -15.75
C THR A 178 27.68 0.13 -17.07
N LEU A 179 26.74 0.26 -18.01
CA LEU A 179 26.95 -0.22 -19.39
C LEU A 179 27.65 0.89 -20.19
N PRO A 180 28.96 0.79 -20.49
CA PRO A 180 29.57 1.72 -21.42
C PRO A 180 28.91 1.55 -22.79
N SER A 181 28.52 2.68 -23.38
CA SER A 181 28.12 2.82 -24.78
C SER A 181 29.18 2.18 -25.68
N ALA A 182 28.97 0.93 -26.07
CA ALA A 182 29.86 0.19 -26.95
C ALA A 182 29.24 0.04 -28.35
N VAL A 183 28.71 1.13 -28.92
CA VAL A 183 28.56 1.32 -30.37
C VAL A 183 28.62 2.85 -30.57
N ILE A 184 29.65 3.42 -31.18
CA ILE A 184 29.70 3.75 -32.59
C ILE A 184 31.15 4.13 -32.93
N PHE A 185 31.85 3.34 -33.74
CA PHE A 185 32.85 3.85 -34.68
C PHE A 185 32.97 2.89 -35.86
N GLN A 186 32.00 2.98 -36.78
CA GLN A 186 32.26 2.68 -38.18
C GLN A 186 32.33 4.00 -38.92
N LYS A 187 33.53 4.40 -39.36
CA LYS A 187 33.85 4.52 -40.80
C LYS A 187 35.13 5.34 -41.05
N ILE A 188 35.90 4.80 -41.99
CA ILE A 188 36.74 5.49 -42.99
C ILE A 188 38.02 6.14 -42.45
N GLN A 189 39.17 5.57 -42.83
CA GLN A 189 40.09 6.24 -43.76
C GLN A 189 40.78 5.21 -44.69
N LYS A 190 40.41 5.30 -45.98
CA LYS A 190 41.28 5.00 -47.11
C LYS A 190 42.32 6.13 -47.24
N THR A 191 43.40 5.83 -47.98
CA THR A 191 44.58 6.67 -48.32
C THR A 191 45.70 6.55 -47.27
N ARG A 192 46.92 6.13 -47.59
CA ARG A 192 47.69 6.15 -48.84
C ARG A 192 48.69 4.99 -48.86
#